data_AF-A0A413HV28-F1
#
_entry.id   AF-A0A413HV28-F1
#
_cell.length_a   1.000
_cell.length_b   1.000
_cell.length_c   1.000
_cell.angle_alpha   90.00
_cell.angle_beta   90.00
_cell.angle_gamma   90.00
#
_symmetry.space_group_name_H-M   'P 1'
#
loop_
_entity.id
_entity.type
_entity.pdbx_description
1 polymer ?
#
loop_
_entity_poly.entity_id
_entity_poly.type
_entity_poly.pdbx_seq_one_letter_code
_entity_poly.pdbx_strand_id
1 'polypeptide(L)'
;MGYKKIPTKDLTRLEWLELRREGIGGSDASVVMGENPYRSILQLWEEKTGRKEITDEGNEYTYWGTLMEDVIRHEFMKRTGLKVRQNDYVA
;
A
#
# COMPACT_ATOMS: atom_id res chain seq x y z
N MET A 1 -20.66 13.45 5.80
CA MET A 1 -19.65 13.64 4.74
C MET A 1 -19.10 12.25 4.40
N GLY A 2 -19.41 11.68 3.23
CA GLY A 2 -18.88 10.37 2.83
C GLY A 2 -17.52 10.54 2.15
N TYR A 3 -16.57 9.64 2.39
CA TYR A 3 -15.32 9.61 1.65
C TYR A 3 -15.56 9.05 0.23
N LYS A 4 -14.87 9.57 -0.78
CA LYS A 4 -15.05 9.19 -2.18
C LYS A 4 -14.26 7.93 -2.46
N LYS A 5 -14.94 6.81 -2.73
CA LYS A 5 -14.26 5.59 -3.18
C LYS A 5 -13.76 5.76 -4.61
N ILE A 6 -12.45 5.63 -4.81
CA ILE A 6 -11.80 5.70 -6.12
C ILE A 6 -11.47 4.27 -6.55
N PRO A 7 -12.00 3.78 -7.69
CA PRO A 7 -11.68 2.44 -8.18
C PRO A 7 -10.21 2.37 -8.61
N THR A 8 -9.54 1.27 -8.24
CA THR A 8 -8.11 1.06 -8.54
C THR A 8 -7.86 -0.07 -9.53
N LYS A 9 -8.90 -0.77 -9.99
CA LYS A 9 -8.78 -1.98 -10.81
C LYS A 9 -8.03 -1.77 -12.12
N ASP A 10 -8.25 -0.62 -12.76
CA ASP A 10 -7.70 -0.30 -14.09
C ASP A 10 -6.53 0.70 -14.01
N LEU A 11 -6.07 1.03 -12.80
CA LEU A 11 -4.93 1.92 -12.62
C LEU A 11 -3.63 1.20 -12.95
N THR A 12 -2.76 1.89 -13.67
CA THR A 12 -1.35 1.50 -13.76
C THR A 12 -0.70 1.58 -12.39
N ARG A 13 0.42 0.88 -12.25
CA ARG A 13 1.23 0.88 -11.03
C ARG A 13 1.64 2.29 -10.61
N LEU A 14 2.04 3.14 -11.56
CA LEU A 14 2.43 4.53 -11.31
C LEU A 14 1.23 5.40 -10.90
N GLU A 15 0.08 5.28 -11.58
CA GLU A 15 -1.13 6.01 -11.19
C GLU A 15 -1.59 5.64 -9.78
N TRP A 16 -1.49 4.36 -9.41
CA TRP A 16 -1.79 3.91 -8.06
C TRP A 16 -0.81 4.48 -7.02
N LEU A 17 0.49 4.57 -7.36
CA LEU A 17 1.50 5.17 -6.49
C LEU A 17 1.25 6.67 -6.28
N GLU A 18 0.87 7.39 -7.33
CA GLU A 18 0.51 8.82 -7.25
C GLU A 18 -0.74 9.01 -6.39
N LEU A 19 -1.80 8.25 -6.65
CA LEU A 19 -3.05 8.33 -5.89
C LEU A 19 -2.82 8.09 -4.39
N ARG A 20 -1.92 7.17 -4.03
CA ARG A 20 -1.57 6.90 -2.63
C ARG A 20 -0.76 8.00 -1.94
N ARG A 21 -0.29 9.02 -2.65
CA ARG A 21 0.32 10.21 -2.03
C ARG A 21 -0.72 11.13 -1.40
N GLU A 22 -1.96 11.10 -1.89
CA GLU A 22 -3.03 11.99 -1.42
C GLU A 22 -3.53 11.67 0.00
N GLY A 23 -3.18 10.51 0.54
CA GLY A 23 -3.63 10.07 1.86
C GLY A 23 -2.57 9.35 2.68
N ILE A 24 -2.86 9.14 3.96
CA ILE A 24 -2.03 8.35 4.88
C ILE A 24 -2.56 6.91 4.91
N GLY A 25 -1.75 5.95 4.48
CA GLY A 25 -2.11 4.54 4.43
C GLY A 25 -1.56 3.73 5.63
N GLY A 26 -1.88 2.44 5.67
CA GLY A 26 -1.43 1.54 6.75
C GLY A 26 0.10 1.46 6.89
N SER A 27 0.84 1.51 5.77
CA SER A 27 2.31 1.55 5.80
C SER A 27 2.87 2.84 6.40
N ASP A 28 2.14 3.95 6.27
CA ASP A 28 2.55 5.26 6.77
C ASP A 28 2.26 5.40 8.27
N ALA A 29 1.28 4.66 8.79
CA ALA A 29 0.86 4.74 10.19
C ALA A 29 2.02 4.50 11.17
N SER A 30 2.86 3.47 10.94
CA SER A 30 4.03 3.20 11.80
C SER A 30 5.03 4.37 11.80
N VAL A 31 5.22 5.05 10.67
CA VAL A 31 6.11 6.21 10.55
C VAL A 31 5.55 7.41 11.31
N VAL A 32 4.25 7.66 11.18
CA VAL A 32 3.54 8.73 11.92
C VAL A 32 3.63 8.49 13.43
N MET A 33 3.57 7.23 13.87
CA MET A 33 3.70 6.85 15.27
C MET A 33 5.16 6.89 15.79
N GLY A 34 6.15 7.10 14.91
CA GLY A 34 7.57 7.07 15.29
C GLY A 34 8.15 5.66 15.50
N GLU A 35 7.40 4.61 15.15
CA GLU A 35 7.73 3.20 15.36
C GLU A 35 8.12 2.50 14.05
N ASN A 36 8.92 3.17 13.22
CA ASN A 36 9.38 2.63 11.94
C ASN A 36 10.90 2.75 11.78
N PRO A 37 11.64 1.62 11.73
CA PRO A 37 13.10 1.64 11.61
C PRO A 37 13.59 1.87 10.17
N TYR A 38 12.70 1.83 9.18
CA TYR A 38 13.06 1.88 7.76
C TYR A 38 12.77 3.23 7.11
N ARG A 39 11.90 4.05 7.71
CA ARG A 39 11.41 5.30 7.12
C ARG A 39 11.17 6.36 8.17
N SER A 40 11.71 7.55 7.95
CA SER A 40 11.55 8.70 8.86
C SER A 40 10.30 9.52 8.56
N ILE A 41 9.85 10.31 9.54
CA ILE A 41 8.73 11.25 9.37
C ILE A 41 9.01 12.31 8.29
N LEU A 42 10.27 12.74 8.14
CA LEU A 42 10.67 13.68 7.10
C LEU A 42 10.52 13.06 5.71
N GLN A 43 11.00 11.83 5.52
CA GLN A 43 10.84 11.10 4.25
C GLN A 43 9.37 10.89 3.89
N LEU A 44 8.53 10.58 4.88
CA LEU A 44 7.08 10.50 4.68
C LEU A 44 6.51 11.85 4.21
N TRP A 45 6.87 12.95 4.88
CA TRP A 45 6.43 14.28 4.48
C TRP A 45 6.89 14.65 3.05
N GLU A 46 8.12 14.36 2.68
CA GLU A 46 8.64 14.62 1.33
C GLU A 46 7.85 13.87 0.26
N GLU A 47 7.53 12.59 0.51
CA GLU A 47 6.74 11.78 -0.42
C GLU A 47 5.30 12.29 -0.56
N LYS A 48 4.63 12.61 0.55
CA LYS A 48 3.22 13.07 0.55
C LYS A 48 3.05 14.48 0.01
N THR A 49 4.13 15.26 -0.05
CA THR A 49 4.10 16.63 -0.59
C THR A 49 4.73 16.74 -1.98
N GLY A 50 5.03 15.61 -2.63
CA GLY A 50 5.57 15.58 -4.00
C GLY A 50 7.01 16.08 -4.12
N ARG A 51 7.75 16.20 -3.01
CA ARG A 51 9.17 16.65 -3.01
C ARG A 51 10.14 15.54 -3.37
N LYS A 52 9.71 14.29 -3.26
CA LYS A 52 10.43 13.11 -3.72
C LYS A 52 9.78 12.59 -5.01
N GLU A 53 10.57 12.12 -5.96
CA GLU A 53 10.03 11.48 -7.17
C GLU A 53 9.31 10.17 -6.81
N ILE A 54 8.31 9.80 -7.62
CA ILE A 54 7.69 8.47 -7.51
C ILE A 54 8.65 7.48 -8.15
N THR A 55 9.10 6.53 -7.35
CA THR A 55 9.83 5.37 -7.85
C THR A 55 9.03 4.11 -7.52
N ASP A 56 9.05 3.15 -8.44
CA ASP A 56 8.58 1.79 -8.20
C ASP A 56 9.76 0.85 -7.90
N GLU A 57 10.84 1.41 -7.36
CA GLU A 57 12.03 0.66 -6.99
C GLU A 57 11.73 -0.14 -5.72
N GLY A 58 11.15 -1.32 -5.93
CA GLY A 58 11.02 -2.34 -4.91
C GLY A 58 12.37 -2.98 -4.55
N ASN A 59 12.38 -3.74 -3.47
CA ASN A 59 13.47 -4.63 -3.09
C ASN A 59 13.01 -6.10 -3.12
N GLU A 60 13.92 -7.03 -2.84
CA GLU A 60 13.61 -8.47 -2.83
C GLU A 60 12.45 -8.82 -1.89
N TYR A 61 12.34 -8.16 -0.73
CA TYR A 61 11.24 -8.40 0.21
C TYR A 61 9.89 -8.02 -0.41
N THR A 62 9.79 -6.86 -1.07
CA THR A 62 8.56 -6.43 -1.74
C THR A 62 8.22 -7.30 -2.95
N TYR A 63 9.24 -7.77 -3.67
CA TYR A 63 9.06 -8.68 -4.81
C TYR A 63 8.46 -10.02 -4.36
N TRP A 64 9.09 -10.69 -3.40
CA TRP A 64 8.60 -11.96 -2.87
C TRP A 64 7.26 -11.81 -2.16
N GLY A 65 7.03 -10.68 -1.46
CA GLY A 65 5.74 -10.36 -0.85
C GLY A 65 4.61 -10.32 -1.88
N THR A 66 4.82 -9.60 -2.99
CA THR A 66 3.84 -9.49 -4.08
C THR A 66 3.58 -10.85 -4.73
N LEU A 67 4.64 -11.59 -5.04
CA LEU A 67 4.53 -12.90 -5.68
C LEU A 67 3.77 -13.92 -4.80
N MET A 68 4.01 -13.89 -3.49
CA MET A 68 3.43 -14.86 -2.56
C MET A 68 2.04 -14.48 -2.06
N GLU A 69 1.55 -13.26 -2.30
CA GLU A 69 0.29 -12.78 -1.75
C GLU A 69 -0.88 -13.72 -2.11
N ASP A 70 -0.97 -14.13 -3.38
CA ASP A 70 -2.03 -15.04 -3.84
C ASP A 70 -1.93 -16.42 -3.19
N VAL A 71 -0.72 -16.98 -3.07
CA VAL A 71 -0.48 -18.28 -2.45
C VAL A 71 -0.88 -18.25 -0.97
N ILE A 72 -0.44 -17.22 -0.24
CA ILE A 72 -0.75 -17.03 1.17
C ILE A 72 -2.26 -16.85 1.37
N ARG A 73 -2.93 -16.07 0.49
CA ARG A 73 -4.38 -15.85 0.55
C ARG A 73 -5.15 -17.16 0.41
N HIS A 74 -4.79 -18.00 -0.55
CA HIS A 74 -5.43 -19.30 -0.74
C HIS A 74 -5.25 -20.23 0.47
N GLU A 75 -4.02 -20.31 1.00
CA GLU A 75 -3.74 -21.16 2.16
C GLU A 75 -4.43 -20.64 3.43
N PHE A 76 -4.51 -19.32 3.63
CA PHE A 76 -5.27 -18.70 4.71
C PHE A 76 -6.75 -19.09 4.64
N MET A 77 -7.39 -18.98 3.46
CA MET A 77 -8.79 -19.36 3.29
C MET A 77 -9.01 -20.85 3.59
N LYS A 78 -8.10 -21.72 3.12
CA LYS A 78 -8.16 -23.17 3.36
C LYS A 78 -8.06 -23.52 4.85
N ARG A 79 -7.16 -22.88 5.60
CA ARG A 79 -6.95 -23.17 7.03
C ARG A 79 -8.04 -22.62 7.94
N THR A 80 -8.57 -21.44 7.60
CA THR A 80 -9.51 -20.72 8.47
C THR A 80 -10.97 -20.94 8.10
N GLY A 81 -11.26 -21.37 6.86
CA GLY A 81 -12.61 -21.41 6.30
C GLY A 81 -13.21 -20.04 5.99
N LEU A 82 -12.45 -18.95 6.21
CA LEU A 82 -12.90 -17.59 5.94
C LEU A 82 -12.75 -17.27 4.44
N LYS A 83 -13.69 -16.50 3.89
CA LYS A 83 -13.60 -16.00 2.52
C LYS A 83 -12.83 -14.67 2.51
N VAL A 84 -11.81 -14.57 1.66
CA VAL A 84 -11.06 -13.32 1.43
C VAL A 84 -11.50 -12.71 0.10
N ARG A 85 -11.60 -11.38 0.05
CA ARG A 85 -11.88 -10.62 -1.16
C ARG A 85 -10.87 -9.49 -1.31
N GLN A 86 -10.38 -9.27 -2.51
CA GLN A 86 -9.57 -8.11 -2.83
C GLN A 86 -10.46 -6.86 -2.85
N ASN A 87 -9.96 -5.75 -2.32
CA ASN A 87 -10.64 -4.47 -2.34
C ASN A 87 -9.98 -3.56 -3.37
N ASP A 88 -10.64 -3.37 -4.50
CA ASP A 88 -10.15 -2.56 -5.63
C ASP A 88 -10.55 -1.08 -5.49
N TYR A 89 -10.59 -0.57 -4.26
CA TYR A 89 -10.98 0.81 -3.98
C TYR A 89 -10.08 1.40 -2.91
N VAL A 90 -9.62 2.62 -3.14
CA VAL A 90 -9.05 3.49 -2.11
C VAL A 90 -10.07 4.55 -1.67
N ALA A 91 -9.93 5.00 -0.43
CA ALA A 91 -10.85 5.90 0.26
C ALA A 91 -10.31 7.33 0.29
#